data_AF-A0A061H0P8-F1
#
_entry.id   AF-A0A061H0P8-F1
#
_cell.length_a   1.000
_cell.length_b   1.000
_cell.length_c   1.000
_cell.angle_alpha   90.00
_cell.angle_beta   90.00
_cell.angle_gamma   90.00
#
_symmetry.space_group_name_H-M   'P 1'
#
loop_
_entity.id
_entity.type
_entity.pdbx_description
1 polymer ?
#
loop_
_entity_poly.entity_id
_entity_poly.type
_entity_poly.pdbx_seq_one_letter_code
_entity_poly.pdbx_strand_id
1 'polypeptide(L)'
;MGRPLLSNRHVKFSSGHDPSRTQLLPLVGDVSLAKLQAKLIFNADVLLLPDIRAIDEDELSLDAMDRYLAALSQRVPLLFIGLPGNVAIELFLQRQVSTHFRTIIDIEPSTSCVITSTPSEPLLSLAAADLFRKQLGDPTHGVRHRLRDSIRIIRHFRSFYGFTMGLDDEEMARLLLTMATDIASVNELNLAAERIALDRSKAVAEGVAGNMTEARLELWREGITLEPLTVWAWLVALLGDQIVRATAFSMPEGSSSAARSKGAKSDFERFARSATITFTHFAQLPNNIRTVSKRQLSEWFAEHVAIFGAAGQESWDLLIPVYLDEDWNGPSTIIDIAKFSFVVIQVKNRSTLVPLGQIGIDPPKVVAEPSDRSSHGAAGAKGKASEPLEYLSIFMQLKAVPRRGREAVSYSCHHRGKTRAHELQTIGIEDAFGELLRRLGDDGAIDDAYVLLGTNRSRLVFEDTHHREEDSDIDPRVAYGRAHKRPDEAPA
;
A
#
# COMPACT_ATOMS: atom_id res chain seq x y z
N MET A 1 -18.88 4.97 22.99
CA MET A 1 -17.84 5.92 23.44
C MET A 1 -16.75 6.00 22.39
N GLY A 2 -16.17 7.19 22.18
CA GLY A 2 -15.15 7.43 21.15
C GLY A 2 -13.73 7.09 21.59
N ARG A 3 -12.84 6.72 20.66
CA ARG A 3 -11.43 6.36 20.94
C ARG A 3 -10.48 7.55 20.76
N PRO A 4 -9.92 8.13 21.82
CA PRO A 4 -9.25 9.44 21.72
C PRO A 4 -7.85 9.36 21.04
N LEU A 5 -7.36 10.45 20.38
CA LEU A 5 -6.13 10.56 19.55
C LEU A 5 -5.28 11.84 19.82
N LEU A 6 -3.96 11.70 19.68
CA LEU A 6 -2.84 12.65 19.87
C LEU A 6 -2.47 13.24 21.26
N SER A 7 -1.23 12.97 21.66
CA SER A 7 -0.36 13.71 22.57
C SER A 7 1.05 13.76 21.95
N ASN A 8 1.59 14.96 21.68
CA ASN A 8 2.81 15.17 20.87
C ASN A 8 4.13 14.87 21.61
N ARG A 9 4.28 13.73 22.31
CA ARG A 9 5.41 13.50 23.24
C ARG A 9 6.12 12.13 23.20
N HIS A 10 5.78 11.23 22.27
CA HIS A 10 6.07 9.80 22.47
C HIS A 10 7.00 9.08 21.48
N VAL A 11 7.33 9.63 20.30
CA VAL A 11 8.48 9.11 19.52
C VAL A 11 9.78 9.62 20.14
N LYS A 12 10.33 8.85 21.07
CA LYS A 12 11.64 9.11 21.67
C LYS A 12 12.74 8.44 20.87
N PHE A 13 13.41 9.22 20.03
CA PHE A 13 14.63 8.77 19.38
C PHE A 13 15.75 8.56 20.41
N SER A 14 16.48 7.45 20.27
CA SER A 14 17.71 7.17 21.00
C SER A 14 18.86 8.05 20.47
N SER A 15 18.81 9.36 20.72
CA SER A 15 20.03 10.19 20.67
C SER A 15 20.87 9.87 21.90
N GLY A 16 22.12 9.43 21.67
CA GLY A 16 22.88 8.74 22.69
C GLY A 16 23.39 9.64 23.82
N HIS A 17 22.61 9.78 24.90
CA HIS A 17 23.01 9.82 26.32
C HIS A 17 21.73 9.64 27.17
N ASP A 18 21.62 8.48 27.82
CA ASP A 18 20.46 7.88 28.54
C ASP A 18 19.64 8.87 29.41
N PRO A 19 18.28 8.80 29.45
CA PRO A 19 17.59 7.70 30.11
C PRO A 19 16.37 7.10 29.38
N SER A 20 16.32 5.77 29.36
CA SER A 20 15.16 4.91 29.05
C SER A 20 13.75 5.52 29.24
N ARG A 21 12.94 5.48 28.18
CA ARG A 21 11.47 5.25 28.26
C ARG A 21 10.98 4.53 27.00
N THR A 22 10.52 3.30 27.20
CA THR A 22 9.75 2.52 26.23
C THR A 22 8.39 3.18 25.98
N GLN A 23 8.04 3.45 24.72
CA GLN A 23 6.78 3.02 24.11
C GLN A 23 6.61 3.55 22.67
N LEU A 24 6.47 2.62 21.72
CA LEU A 24 5.79 2.80 20.45
C LEU A 24 4.29 2.62 20.63
N LEU A 25 3.67 3.47 21.45
CA LEU A 25 2.25 3.71 21.23
C LEU A 25 2.12 4.51 19.93
N PRO A 26 1.13 4.22 19.06
CA PRO A 26 0.82 5.11 17.96
C PRO A 26 0.57 6.53 18.49
N LEU A 27 0.69 7.54 17.62
CA LEU A 27 0.54 8.96 17.96
C LEU A 27 -0.91 9.24 18.46
N VAL A 28 -1.17 9.09 19.77
CA VAL A 28 -2.53 8.93 20.36
C VAL A 28 -2.70 9.73 21.69
N GLY A 29 -3.94 10.04 22.11
CA GLY A 29 -4.29 11.05 23.13
C GLY A 29 -5.79 11.38 23.29
N ASP A 30 -6.33 12.46 22.69
CA ASP A 30 -7.68 13.08 22.91
C ASP A 30 -8.78 12.98 21.80
N VAL A 31 -8.49 13.23 20.51
CA VAL A 31 -9.50 13.32 19.41
C VAL A 31 -10.11 11.96 19.03
N SER A 32 -11.42 11.76 19.16
CA SER A 32 -12.01 10.44 18.88
C SER A 32 -11.91 9.98 17.40
N LEU A 33 -11.31 8.81 17.10
CA LEU A 33 -11.38 8.17 15.77
C LEU A 33 -12.80 8.13 15.22
N ALA A 34 -13.78 7.74 16.04
CA ALA A 34 -15.19 7.70 15.63
C ALA A 34 -15.76 9.08 15.22
N LYS A 35 -15.20 10.20 15.68
CA LYS A 35 -15.58 11.55 15.23
C LYS A 35 -15.01 11.85 13.85
N LEU A 36 -13.77 11.43 13.58
CA LEU A 36 -13.16 11.54 12.25
C LEU A 36 -13.89 10.64 11.24
N GLN A 37 -14.22 9.41 11.63
CA GLN A 37 -15.04 8.49 10.84
C GLN A 37 -16.41 9.11 10.50
N ALA A 38 -17.15 9.59 11.50
CA ALA A 38 -18.42 10.29 11.28
C ALA A 38 -18.30 11.52 10.36
N LYS A 39 -17.16 12.22 10.38
CA LYS A 39 -16.86 13.32 9.45
C LYS A 39 -16.54 12.86 8.04
N LEU A 40 -15.86 11.73 7.85
CA LEU A 40 -15.58 11.16 6.52
C LEU A 40 -16.86 10.67 5.82
N ILE A 41 -17.75 10.03 6.58
CA ILE A 41 -18.98 9.39 6.06
C ILE A 41 -20.24 10.26 6.23
N PHE A 42 -20.07 11.53 6.63
CA PHE A 42 -21.15 12.54 6.76
C PHE A 42 -22.34 12.14 7.64
N ASN A 43 -22.14 11.22 8.57
CA ASN A 43 -23.19 10.68 9.42
C ASN A 43 -22.63 10.34 10.81
N ALA A 44 -23.24 10.88 11.87
CA ALA A 44 -22.82 10.64 13.25
C ALA A 44 -23.27 9.28 13.80
N ASP A 45 -24.35 8.74 13.24
CA ASP A 45 -25.03 7.54 13.74
C ASP A 45 -24.58 6.27 12.99
N VAL A 46 -24.13 6.43 11.73
CA VAL A 46 -23.65 5.34 10.88
C VAL A 46 -22.12 5.32 10.86
N LEU A 47 -21.49 4.50 11.72
CA LEU A 47 -20.03 4.32 11.77
C LEU A 47 -19.53 3.13 10.93
N LEU A 48 -20.23 2.74 9.88
CA LEU A 48 -19.86 1.66 8.97
C LEU A 48 -20.04 2.13 7.52
N LEU A 49 -19.17 1.66 6.62
CA LEU A 49 -19.43 1.80 5.20
C LEU A 49 -20.63 0.91 4.83
N PRO A 50 -21.59 1.39 4.00
CA PRO A 50 -22.80 0.65 3.69
C PRO A 50 -22.50 -0.67 2.97
N ASP A 51 -23.39 -1.65 3.11
CA ASP A 51 -23.36 -2.83 2.25
C ASP A 51 -24.00 -2.48 0.91
N ILE A 52 -23.25 -2.72 -0.17
CA ILE A 52 -23.67 -2.42 -1.54
C ILE A 52 -24.32 -3.65 -2.22
N ARG A 53 -24.12 -4.89 -1.72
CA ARG A 53 -24.77 -6.09 -2.30
C ARG A 53 -26.29 -6.09 -2.17
N ALA A 54 -26.82 -5.39 -1.17
CA ALA A 54 -28.26 -5.31 -0.92
C ALA A 54 -29.00 -4.39 -1.91
N ILE A 55 -28.27 -3.78 -2.85
CA ILE A 55 -28.73 -2.77 -3.79
C ILE A 55 -28.37 -3.26 -5.20
N ASP A 56 -29.32 -3.22 -6.13
CA ASP A 56 -29.06 -3.59 -7.53
C ASP A 56 -28.10 -2.57 -8.18
N GLU A 57 -27.37 -2.95 -9.25
CA GLU A 57 -26.37 -2.04 -9.85
C GLU A 57 -27.02 -0.75 -10.39
N ASP A 58 -28.29 -0.82 -10.81
CA ASP A 58 -29.12 0.31 -11.25
C ASP A 58 -29.69 1.16 -10.09
N GLU A 59 -29.68 0.66 -8.85
CA GLU A 59 -30.21 1.34 -7.66
C GLU A 59 -29.12 1.89 -6.72
N LEU A 60 -27.84 1.74 -7.08
CA LEU A 60 -26.69 2.15 -6.27
C LEU A 60 -26.83 3.57 -5.73
N SER A 61 -27.09 3.68 -4.42
CA SER A 61 -27.23 4.98 -3.75
C SER A 61 -25.94 5.78 -3.90
N LEU A 62 -26.02 6.93 -4.59
CA LEU A 62 -24.88 7.82 -4.80
C LEU A 62 -24.21 8.21 -3.47
N ASP A 63 -24.99 8.44 -2.40
CA ASP A 63 -24.48 8.69 -1.05
C ASP A 63 -23.69 7.49 -0.47
N ALA A 64 -24.09 6.26 -0.78
CA ALA A 64 -23.33 5.08 -0.39
C ALA A 64 -21.98 5.01 -1.12
N MET A 65 -21.98 5.20 -2.44
CA MET A 65 -20.78 5.19 -3.27
C MET A 65 -19.82 6.33 -2.91
N ASP A 66 -20.35 7.53 -2.69
CA ASP A 66 -19.62 8.72 -2.27
C ASP A 66 -18.87 8.51 -0.94
N ARG A 67 -19.49 7.84 0.05
CA ARG A 67 -18.83 7.50 1.34
C ARG A 67 -17.64 6.55 1.17
N TYR A 68 -17.73 5.60 0.25
CA TYR A 68 -16.58 4.75 -0.09
C TYR A 68 -15.48 5.54 -0.79
N LEU A 69 -15.81 6.37 -1.78
CA LEU A 69 -14.83 7.27 -2.41
C LEU A 69 -14.17 8.19 -1.38
N ALA A 70 -14.92 8.70 -0.41
CA ALA A 70 -14.42 9.54 0.66
C ALA A 70 -13.36 8.82 1.49
N ALA A 71 -13.69 7.63 2.01
CA ALA A 71 -12.76 6.83 2.80
C ALA A 71 -11.56 6.36 1.97
N LEU A 72 -11.76 6.02 0.70
CA LEU A 72 -10.69 5.53 -0.17
C LEU A 72 -9.73 6.63 -0.61
N SER A 73 -10.23 7.83 -0.94
CA SER A 73 -9.41 8.96 -1.40
C SER A 73 -8.46 9.51 -0.33
N GLN A 74 -8.77 9.28 0.95
CA GLN A 74 -7.89 9.57 2.09
C GLN A 74 -6.72 8.59 2.22
N ARG A 75 -6.65 7.56 1.35
CA ARG A 75 -5.72 6.43 1.46
C ARG A 75 -4.96 6.23 0.17
N VAL A 76 -5.69 6.06 -0.92
CA VAL A 76 -5.14 6.08 -2.27
C VAL A 76 -5.42 7.48 -2.83
N PRO A 77 -4.40 8.27 -3.21
CA PRO A 77 -4.59 9.59 -3.81
C PRO A 77 -5.19 9.43 -5.22
N LEU A 78 -6.51 9.41 -5.26
CA LEU A 78 -7.30 9.25 -6.48
C LEU A 78 -7.38 10.58 -7.24
N LEU A 79 -6.85 10.60 -8.46
CA LEU A 79 -7.02 11.74 -9.36
C LEU A 79 -8.41 11.68 -10.02
N PHE A 80 -9.07 12.82 -10.15
CA PHE A 80 -10.32 12.93 -10.92
C PHE A 80 -10.15 13.99 -11.98
N ILE A 81 -10.32 13.56 -13.23
CA ILE A 81 -10.20 14.32 -14.47
C ILE A 81 -11.60 14.40 -15.06
N GLY A 82 -12.19 15.60 -15.07
CA GLY A 82 -13.54 15.82 -15.59
C GLY A 82 -13.56 16.00 -17.11
N LEU A 83 -14.31 15.17 -17.83
CA LEU A 83 -14.58 15.40 -19.26
C LEU A 83 -15.51 16.62 -19.46
N PRO A 84 -15.17 17.56 -20.36
CA PRO A 84 -15.98 18.76 -20.60
C PRO A 84 -17.39 18.47 -21.10
N GLY A 85 -18.33 19.34 -20.74
CA GLY A 85 -19.72 19.33 -21.24
C GLY A 85 -20.65 18.32 -20.58
N ASN A 86 -20.16 17.46 -19.67
CA ASN A 86 -21.00 16.54 -18.91
C ASN A 86 -21.51 17.21 -17.62
N VAL A 87 -22.74 17.74 -17.63
CA VAL A 87 -23.37 18.40 -16.46
C VAL A 87 -23.37 17.52 -15.20
N ALA A 88 -23.44 16.19 -15.35
CA ALA A 88 -23.36 15.27 -14.21
C ALA A 88 -21.99 15.32 -13.51
N ILE A 89 -20.91 15.64 -14.23
CA ILE A 89 -19.55 15.72 -13.68
C ILE A 89 -19.36 16.96 -12.83
N GLU A 90 -19.95 18.09 -13.21
CA GLU A 90 -19.89 19.33 -12.43
C GLU A 90 -20.61 19.15 -11.10
N LEU A 91 -21.81 18.58 -11.13
CA LEU A 91 -22.58 18.24 -9.93
C LEU A 91 -21.86 17.20 -9.06
N PHE A 92 -21.23 16.19 -9.65
CA PHE A 92 -20.41 15.22 -8.93
C PHE A 92 -19.20 15.88 -8.26
N LEU A 93 -18.41 16.66 -8.99
CA LEU A 93 -17.21 17.32 -8.47
C LEU A 93 -17.56 18.36 -7.40
N GLN A 94 -18.61 19.15 -7.60
CA GLN A 94 -19.13 20.07 -6.59
C GLN A 94 -19.51 19.32 -5.31
N ARG A 95 -20.24 18.20 -5.45
CA ARG A 95 -20.62 17.35 -4.31
C ARG A 95 -19.38 16.84 -3.59
N GLN A 96 -18.49 16.16 -4.31
CA GLN A 96 -17.24 15.60 -3.79
C GLN A 96 -16.32 16.63 -3.10
N VAL A 97 -16.18 17.84 -3.63
CA VAL A 97 -15.42 18.93 -2.99
C VAL A 97 -16.13 19.44 -1.74
N SER A 98 -17.46 19.61 -1.80
CA SER A 98 -18.26 20.11 -0.67
C SER A 98 -18.35 19.15 0.51
N THR A 99 -18.24 17.84 0.26
CA THR A 99 -18.32 16.79 1.28
C THR A 99 -16.93 16.23 1.60
N HIS A 100 -16.26 15.55 0.66
CA HIS A 100 -15.22 14.58 1.01
C HIS A 100 -13.80 15.15 1.17
N PHE A 101 -13.69 16.38 1.66
CA PHE A 101 -12.42 17.10 1.92
C PHE A 101 -11.48 17.07 0.71
N ARG A 102 -12.01 17.42 -0.47
CA ARG A 102 -11.25 17.40 -1.73
C ARG A 102 -10.86 18.79 -2.17
N THR A 103 -9.71 18.91 -2.82
CA THR A 103 -9.14 20.17 -3.27
C THR A 103 -9.04 20.17 -4.78
N ILE A 104 -9.46 21.25 -5.42
CA ILE A 104 -9.19 21.50 -6.84
C ILE A 104 -7.72 21.87 -6.94
N ILE A 105 -6.93 21.05 -7.65
CA ILE A 105 -5.51 21.31 -7.89
C ILE A 105 -5.36 22.28 -9.06
N ASP A 106 -6.11 22.02 -10.13
CA ASP A 106 -5.95 22.69 -11.42
C ASP A 106 -7.26 22.68 -12.21
N ILE A 107 -7.39 23.60 -13.15
CA ILE A 107 -8.50 23.69 -14.11
C ILE A 107 -7.87 24.02 -15.48
N GLU A 108 -7.71 23.00 -16.31
CA GLU A 108 -7.05 23.13 -17.62
C GLU A 108 -7.91 24.01 -18.56
N PRO A 109 -7.48 25.25 -18.88
CA PRO A 109 -8.34 26.22 -19.58
C PRO A 109 -8.70 25.80 -21.00
N SER A 110 -7.88 24.96 -21.64
CA SER A 110 -8.11 24.51 -23.02
C SER A 110 -9.16 23.39 -23.14
N THR A 111 -9.41 22.66 -22.05
CA THR A 111 -10.34 21.51 -22.04
C THR A 111 -11.45 21.65 -21.00
N SER A 112 -11.45 22.71 -20.19
CA SER A 112 -12.27 22.85 -18.97
C SER A 112 -12.17 21.65 -18.02
N CYS A 113 -11.09 20.86 -18.10
CA CYS A 113 -10.89 19.72 -17.23
C CYS A 113 -10.52 20.19 -15.83
N VAL A 114 -11.41 19.96 -14.88
CA VAL A 114 -11.14 20.15 -13.45
C VAL A 114 -10.37 18.94 -12.93
N ILE A 115 -9.22 19.20 -12.31
CA ILE A 115 -8.38 18.20 -11.65
C ILE A 115 -8.54 18.34 -10.14
N THR A 116 -9.02 17.28 -9.48
CA THR A 116 -9.14 17.25 -8.01
C THR A 116 -8.32 16.13 -7.38
N SER A 117 -7.85 16.39 -6.16
CA SER A 117 -7.24 15.38 -5.28
C SER A 117 -7.80 15.49 -3.86
N THR A 118 -7.43 14.52 -3.03
CA THR A 118 -7.62 14.59 -1.59
C THR A 118 -6.25 14.79 -0.93
N PRO A 119 -6.09 15.78 -0.03
CA PRO A 119 -4.83 15.99 0.67
C PRO A 119 -4.50 14.78 1.57
N SER A 120 -3.22 14.49 1.66
CA SER A 120 -2.66 13.40 2.47
C SER A 120 -2.68 13.78 3.95
N GLU A 121 -3.73 13.39 4.68
CA GLU A 121 -3.95 13.78 6.08
C GLU A 121 -3.92 12.55 7.02
N PRO A 122 -2.79 12.29 7.73
CA PRO A 122 -2.56 11.03 8.46
C PRO A 122 -3.69 10.60 9.41
N LEU A 123 -4.35 11.54 10.09
CA LEU A 123 -5.47 11.24 11.00
C LEU A 123 -6.74 10.79 10.26
N LEU A 124 -7.03 11.38 9.10
CA LEU A 124 -8.14 10.97 8.25
C LEU A 124 -7.84 9.63 7.58
N SER A 125 -6.60 9.43 7.13
CA SER A 125 -6.08 8.16 6.62
C SER A 125 -6.18 7.01 7.63
N LEU A 126 -5.82 7.25 8.90
CA LEU A 126 -5.99 6.30 10.01
C LEU A 126 -7.48 6.00 10.27
N ALA A 127 -8.34 7.02 10.29
CA ALA A 127 -9.78 6.84 10.47
C ALA A 127 -10.43 6.04 9.34
N ALA A 128 -9.99 6.28 8.10
CA ALA A 128 -10.41 5.53 6.92
C ALA A 128 -9.89 4.09 6.93
N ALA A 129 -8.62 3.87 7.27
CA ALA A 129 -8.06 2.52 7.40
C ALA A 129 -8.80 1.71 8.48
N ASP A 130 -9.15 2.33 9.61
CA ASP A 130 -10.00 1.68 10.62
C ASP A 130 -11.40 1.36 10.08
N LEU A 131 -12.05 2.25 9.31
CA LEU A 131 -13.34 1.95 8.66
C LEU A 131 -13.27 0.71 7.76
N PHE A 132 -12.21 0.58 6.95
CA PHE A 132 -11.99 -0.60 6.12
C PHE A 132 -11.73 -1.87 6.95
N ARG A 133 -10.90 -1.78 8.00
CA ARG A 133 -10.48 -2.91 8.84
C ARG A 133 -11.52 -3.35 9.88
N LYS A 134 -12.53 -2.53 10.19
CA LYS A 134 -13.55 -2.76 11.23
C LYS A 134 -14.38 -4.05 11.06
N GLN A 135 -14.14 -5.06 11.91
CA GLN A 135 -14.89 -6.33 11.89
C GLN A 135 -16.08 -6.32 12.86
N LEU A 136 -16.95 -5.29 12.79
CA LEU A 136 -18.16 -5.19 13.62
C LEU A 136 -19.42 -5.49 12.79
N GLY A 137 -20.35 -6.24 13.37
CA GLY A 137 -21.62 -6.58 12.74
C GLY A 137 -21.54 -7.91 11.97
N ASP A 138 -22.19 -7.94 10.82
CA ASP A 138 -22.31 -9.13 9.97
C ASP A 138 -20.92 -9.66 9.54
N PRO A 139 -20.57 -10.94 9.78
CA PRO A 139 -19.31 -11.52 9.34
C PRO A 139 -19.14 -11.55 7.81
N THR A 140 -20.22 -11.44 7.03
CA THR A 140 -20.18 -11.33 5.56
C THR A 140 -19.73 -9.95 5.09
N HIS A 141 -19.99 -8.89 5.86
CA HIS A 141 -19.56 -7.51 5.58
C HIS A 141 -18.18 -7.22 6.19
N GLY A 142 -17.21 -8.08 5.88
CA GLY A 142 -15.83 -7.97 6.35
C GLY A 142 -14.97 -6.97 5.57
N VAL A 143 -13.66 -6.96 5.84
CA VAL A 143 -12.69 -6.11 5.12
C VAL A 143 -12.68 -6.40 3.61
N ARG A 144 -12.73 -7.68 3.23
CA ARG A 144 -12.77 -8.17 1.85
C ARG A 144 -13.94 -7.58 1.08
N HIS A 145 -15.11 -7.49 1.72
CA HIS A 145 -16.32 -6.92 1.14
C HIS A 145 -16.13 -5.45 0.77
N ARG A 146 -15.71 -4.63 1.74
CA ARG A 146 -15.51 -3.19 1.54
C ARG A 146 -14.43 -2.89 0.48
N LEU A 147 -13.37 -3.68 0.43
CA LEU A 147 -12.32 -3.54 -0.59
C LEU A 147 -12.84 -3.89 -1.98
N ARG A 148 -13.63 -4.97 -2.12
CA ARG A 148 -14.28 -5.31 -3.40
C ARG A 148 -15.24 -4.22 -3.87
N ASP A 149 -16.11 -3.76 -2.97
CA ASP A 149 -17.09 -2.72 -3.27
C ASP A 149 -16.38 -1.44 -3.73
N SER A 150 -15.23 -1.12 -3.12
CA SER A 150 -14.38 0.00 -3.54
C SER A 150 -13.91 -0.13 -4.99
N ILE A 151 -13.45 -1.31 -5.43
CA ILE A 151 -13.04 -1.53 -6.84
C ILE A 151 -14.24 -1.34 -7.78
N ARG A 152 -15.42 -1.88 -7.44
CA ARG A 152 -16.65 -1.73 -8.24
C ARG A 152 -17.11 -0.28 -8.33
N ILE A 153 -17.09 0.44 -7.22
CA ILE A 153 -17.42 1.87 -7.15
C ILE A 153 -16.47 2.67 -8.05
N ILE A 154 -15.16 2.41 -7.96
CA ILE A 154 -14.18 3.03 -8.86
C ILE A 154 -14.51 2.71 -10.33
N ARG A 155 -14.78 1.44 -10.67
CA ARG A 155 -15.12 1.02 -12.04
C ARG A 155 -16.36 1.75 -12.56
N HIS A 156 -17.43 1.80 -11.76
CA HIS A 156 -18.65 2.52 -12.09
C HIS A 156 -18.34 4.00 -12.36
N PHE A 157 -17.65 4.67 -11.43
CA PHE A 157 -17.29 6.07 -11.57
C PHE A 157 -16.40 6.35 -12.80
N ARG A 158 -15.42 5.47 -13.10
CA ARG A 158 -14.63 5.49 -14.34
C ARG A 158 -15.50 5.35 -15.60
N SER A 159 -16.49 4.46 -15.58
CA SER A 159 -17.40 4.21 -16.71
C SER A 159 -18.40 5.35 -16.94
N PHE A 160 -18.99 5.92 -15.89
CA PHE A 160 -20.06 6.92 -16.00
C PHE A 160 -19.56 8.35 -16.24
N TYR A 161 -18.39 8.69 -15.71
CA TYR A 161 -17.85 10.05 -15.77
C TYR A 161 -16.54 10.15 -16.56
N GLY A 162 -16.00 9.04 -17.05
CA GLY A 162 -14.74 9.02 -17.81
C GLY A 162 -13.51 9.30 -16.95
N PHE A 163 -13.58 9.10 -15.63
CA PHE A 163 -12.44 9.37 -14.75
C PHE A 163 -11.23 8.53 -15.10
N THR A 164 -10.08 9.19 -15.22
CA THR A 164 -8.78 8.54 -15.33
C THR A 164 -8.05 8.63 -14.00
N MET A 165 -7.59 7.47 -13.54
CA MET A 165 -6.89 7.27 -12.27
C MET A 165 -5.39 7.43 -12.46
N GLY A 166 -5.00 8.65 -12.82
CA GLY A 166 -3.61 9.01 -13.10
C GLY A 166 -2.99 8.14 -14.20
N LEU A 167 -1.72 7.75 -14.01
CA LEU A 167 -1.05 6.76 -14.87
C LEU A 167 -1.54 5.35 -14.53
N ASP A 168 -2.74 4.98 -14.99
CA ASP A 168 -3.51 3.73 -14.76
C ASP A 168 -2.94 2.71 -13.75
N ASP A 169 -1.83 2.03 -14.08
CA ASP A 169 -1.26 0.96 -13.27
C ASP A 169 -0.73 1.42 -11.91
N GLU A 170 -0.26 2.67 -11.76
CA GLU A 170 0.25 3.19 -10.49
C GLU A 170 -0.86 3.33 -9.43
N GLU A 171 -2.08 3.67 -9.85
CA GLU A 171 -3.24 3.68 -8.94
C GLU A 171 -3.71 2.28 -8.62
N MET A 172 -3.73 1.35 -9.60
CA MET A 172 -4.02 -0.05 -9.31
C MET A 172 -2.98 -0.68 -8.36
N ALA A 173 -1.69 -0.37 -8.53
CA ALA A 173 -0.63 -0.81 -7.62
C ALA A 173 -0.84 -0.25 -6.20
N ARG A 174 -1.05 1.07 -6.05
CA ARG A 174 -1.34 1.69 -4.74
C ARG A 174 -2.59 1.07 -4.07
N LEU A 175 -3.62 0.75 -4.86
CA LEU A 175 -4.83 0.08 -4.39
C LEU A 175 -4.54 -1.36 -3.90
N LEU A 176 -3.87 -2.19 -4.70
CA LEU A 176 -3.47 -3.56 -4.32
C LEU A 176 -2.63 -3.60 -3.04
N LEU A 177 -1.68 -2.67 -2.90
CA LEU A 177 -0.82 -2.57 -1.72
C LEU A 177 -1.61 -2.14 -0.47
N THR A 178 -2.57 -1.22 -0.63
CA THR A 178 -3.49 -0.79 0.42
C THR A 178 -4.39 -1.95 0.89
N MET A 179 -4.96 -2.69 -0.06
CA MET A 179 -5.80 -3.87 0.20
C MET A 179 -5.04 -4.97 0.94
N ALA A 180 -3.80 -5.26 0.51
CA ALA A 180 -2.94 -6.24 1.16
C ALA A 180 -2.66 -5.87 2.63
N THR A 181 -2.38 -4.59 2.91
CA THR A 181 -2.19 -4.10 4.28
C THR A 181 -3.45 -4.31 5.13
N ASP A 182 -4.64 -4.00 4.62
CA ASP A 182 -5.88 -4.16 5.41
C ASP A 182 -6.23 -5.63 5.68
N ILE A 183 -6.05 -6.48 4.69
CA ILE A 183 -6.28 -7.93 4.82
C ILE A 183 -5.27 -8.53 5.81
N ALA A 184 -4.00 -8.13 5.75
CA ALA A 184 -2.99 -8.54 6.72
C ALA A 184 -3.34 -8.06 8.16
N SER A 185 -3.70 -6.78 8.36
CA SER A 185 -4.13 -6.25 9.66
C SER A 185 -5.34 -6.99 10.25
N VAL A 186 -6.31 -7.39 9.42
CA VAL A 186 -7.47 -8.15 9.89
C VAL A 186 -7.15 -9.63 10.13
N ASN A 187 -6.23 -10.21 9.36
CA ASN A 187 -5.74 -11.58 9.63
C ASN A 187 -5.00 -11.63 10.98
N GLU A 188 -4.11 -10.68 11.27
CA GLU A 188 -3.42 -10.60 12.57
C GLU A 188 -4.39 -10.40 13.75
N LEU A 189 -5.40 -9.51 13.58
CA LEU A 189 -6.50 -9.38 14.54
C LEU A 189 -7.20 -10.72 14.81
N ASN A 190 -7.53 -11.48 13.77
CA ASN A 190 -8.22 -12.76 13.92
C ASN A 190 -7.32 -13.79 14.61
N LEU A 191 -6.05 -13.91 14.21
CA LEU A 191 -5.07 -14.81 14.83
C LEU A 191 -4.78 -14.46 16.30
N ALA A 192 -4.80 -13.18 16.66
CA ALA A 192 -4.70 -12.75 18.06
C ALA A 192 -5.98 -13.08 18.84
N ALA A 193 -7.17 -12.85 18.27
CA ALA A 193 -8.45 -13.18 18.90
C ALA A 193 -8.62 -14.69 19.13
N GLU A 194 -8.20 -15.53 18.17
CA GLU A 194 -8.18 -16.99 18.29
C GLU A 194 -7.27 -17.46 19.43
N ARG A 195 -6.07 -16.89 19.57
CA ARG A 195 -5.15 -17.19 20.68
C ARG A 195 -5.78 -16.87 22.04
N ILE A 196 -6.36 -15.67 22.18
CA ILE A 196 -7.04 -15.26 23.41
C ILE A 196 -8.25 -16.16 23.72
N ALA A 197 -9.07 -16.51 22.72
CA ALA A 197 -10.20 -17.41 22.90
C ALA A 197 -9.78 -18.84 23.30
N LEU A 198 -8.66 -19.33 22.74
CA LEU A 198 -8.08 -20.63 23.09
C LEU A 198 -7.52 -20.64 24.51
N ASP A 199 -6.88 -19.57 24.95
CA ASP A 199 -6.33 -19.50 26.32
C ASP A 199 -7.43 -19.25 27.37
N ARG A 200 -8.46 -18.46 27.04
CA ARG A 200 -9.68 -18.34 27.88
C ARG A 200 -10.41 -19.68 28.01
N SER A 201 -10.53 -20.47 26.94
CA SER A 201 -11.20 -21.78 27.01
C SER A 201 -10.40 -22.87 27.75
N LYS A 202 -9.06 -22.76 27.81
CA LYS A 202 -8.23 -23.60 28.71
C LYS A 202 -8.36 -23.20 30.18
N ALA A 203 -8.52 -21.90 30.48
CA ALA A 203 -8.61 -21.39 31.85
C ALA A 203 -9.96 -21.71 32.50
N VAL A 204 -11.04 -21.74 31.72
CA VAL A 204 -12.39 -22.08 32.18
C VAL A 204 -12.65 -23.56 32.00
N ALA A 205 -12.31 -24.37 33.01
CA ALA A 205 -12.58 -25.81 33.03
C ALA A 205 -14.10 -26.15 33.05
N GLU A 206 -14.97 -25.15 33.21
CA GLU A 206 -16.42 -25.32 33.35
C GLU A 206 -17.22 -24.42 32.37
N GLY A 207 -17.49 -24.93 31.19
CA GLY A 207 -18.75 -24.67 30.46
C GLY A 207 -18.93 -23.37 29.67
N VAL A 208 -18.12 -22.32 29.85
CA VAL A 208 -18.27 -21.07 29.07
C VAL A 208 -17.28 -21.01 27.91
N ALA A 209 -17.78 -21.23 26.69
CA ALA A 209 -16.99 -21.04 25.47
C ALA A 209 -16.57 -19.56 25.32
N GLY A 210 -15.26 -19.31 25.27
CA GLY A 210 -14.71 -17.96 25.10
C GLY A 210 -15.19 -17.33 23.78
N ASN A 211 -15.92 -16.22 23.87
CA ASN A 211 -16.51 -15.58 22.69
C ASN A 211 -15.43 -14.91 21.83
N MET A 212 -15.05 -15.55 20.72
CA MET A 212 -14.11 -15.00 19.73
C MET A 212 -14.51 -13.60 19.22
N THR A 213 -15.82 -13.32 19.14
CA THR A 213 -16.33 -11.99 18.74
C THR A 213 -15.97 -10.91 19.76
N GLU A 214 -15.96 -11.25 21.05
CA GLU A 214 -15.62 -10.35 22.13
C GLU A 214 -14.12 -10.09 22.19
N ALA A 215 -13.29 -11.15 22.11
CA ALA A 215 -11.83 -11.01 22.02
C ALA A 215 -11.41 -10.18 20.79
N ARG A 216 -12.07 -10.38 19.64
CA ARG A 216 -11.88 -9.57 18.43
C ARG A 216 -12.28 -8.10 18.63
N LEU A 217 -13.38 -7.85 19.35
CA LEU A 217 -13.87 -6.49 19.64
C LEU A 217 -12.95 -5.75 20.64
N GLU A 218 -12.41 -6.47 21.63
CA GLU A 218 -11.43 -6.02 22.61
C GLU A 218 -10.12 -5.60 21.91
N LEU A 219 -9.48 -6.53 21.19
CA LEU A 219 -8.26 -6.26 20.41
C LEU A 219 -8.44 -5.17 19.35
N TRP A 220 -9.59 -5.14 18.66
CA TRP A 220 -9.88 -4.06 17.72
C TRP A 220 -9.93 -2.71 18.44
N ARG A 221 -10.56 -2.61 19.63
CA ARG A 221 -10.61 -1.38 20.45
C ARG A 221 -9.23 -0.92 20.91
N GLU A 222 -8.36 -1.85 21.26
CA GLU A 222 -6.94 -1.59 21.61
C GLU A 222 -6.12 -1.09 20.41
N GLY A 223 -6.60 -1.32 19.18
CA GLY A 223 -6.02 -0.75 17.98
C GLY A 223 -5.07 -1.69 17.23
N ILE A 224 -5.12 -3.00 17.48
CA ILE A 224 -4.25 -4.00 16.82
C ILE A 224 -4.29 -3.90 15.28
N THR A 225 -5.42 -3.48 14.70
CA THR A 225 -5.57 -3.28 13.25
C THR A 225 -4.79 -2.08 12.70
N LEU A 226 -4.16 -1.28 13.55
CA LEU A 226 -3.28 -0.15 13.19
C LEU A 226 -1.82 -0.39 13.61
N GLU A 227 -1.51 -1.54 14.22
CA GLU A 227 -0.14 -1.91 14.56
C GLU A 227 0.72 -2.23 13.32
N PRO A 228 2.06 -2.11 13.43
CA PRO A 228 2.96 -2.47 12.35
C PRO A 228 2.86 -3.95 11.95
N LEU A 229 2.79 -4.21 10.65
CA LEU A 229 2.75 -5.55 10.08
C LEU A 229 4.14 -6.00 9.67
N THR A 230 4.44 -7.30 9.77
CA THR A 230 5.64 -7.84 9.09
C THR A 230 5.48 -7.75 7.57
N VAL A 231 6.58 -7.49 6.86
CA VAL A 231 6.63 -7.53 5.39
C VAL A 231 6.20 -8.92 4.90
N TRP A 232 6.49 -9.98 5.64
CA TRP A 232 6.00 -11.34 5.36
C TRP A 232 4.47 -11.42 5.35
N ALA A 233 3.80 -10.97 6.42
CA ALA A 233 2.33 -11.01 6.50
C ALA A 233 1.67 -10.18 5.40
N TRP A 234 2.24 -9.01 5.09
CA TRP A 234 1.80 -8.16 3.99
C TRP A 234 1.98 -8.81 2.61
N LEU A 235 3.14 -9.40 2.32
CA LEU A 235 3.37 -10.13 1.06
C LEU A 235 2.44 -11.35 0.93
N VAL A 236 2.17 -12.07 2.02
CA VAL A 236 1.21 -13.20 2.03
C VAL A 236 -0.22 -12.76 1.77
N ALA A 237 -0.58 -11.53 2.15
CA ALA A 237 -1.85 -10.92 1.77
C ALA A 237 -1.86 -10.46 0.31
N LEU A 238 -0.75 -9.87 -0.18
CA LEU A 238 -0.60 -9.31 -1.53
C LEU A 238 -0.53 -10.37 -2.65
N LEU A 239 0.26 -11.41 -2.44
CA LEU A 239 0.64 -12.41 -3.45
C LEU A 239 0.10 -13.82 -3.15
N GLY A 240 -0.31 -14.07 -1.91
CA GLY A 240 -0.73 -15.40 -1.44
C GLY A 240 0.39 -16.21 -0.79
N ASP A 241 0.02 -17.04 0.19
CA ASP A 241 0.95 -17.82 1.01
C ASP A 241 1.77 -18.84 0.19
N GLN A 242 1.13 -19.47 -0.80
CA GLN A 242 1.79 -20.45 -1.66
C GLN A 242 2.90 -19.81 -2.52
N ILE A 243 2.61 -18.65 -3.12
CA ILE A 243 3.57 -17.89 -3.94
C ILE A 243 4.72 -17.40 -3.05
N VAL A 244 4.43 -16.72 -1.94
CA VAL A 244 5.49 -16.20 -1.04
C VAL A 244 6.38 -17.32 -0.50
N ARG A 245 5.83 -18.50 -0.17
CA ARG A 245 6.64 -19.66 0.22
C ARG A 245 7.47 -20.22 -0.92
N ALA A 246 6.90 -20.38 -2.11
CA ALA A 246 7.67 -20.82 -3.28
C ALA A 246 8.86 -19.89 -3.53
N THR A 247 8.60 -18.59 -3.63
CA THR A 247 9.61 -17.52 -3.72
C THR A 247 10.67 -17.59 -2.62
N ALA A 248 10.26 -17.85 -1.37
CA ALA A 248 11.19 -17.95 -0.24
C ALA A 248 12.06 -19.22 -0.25
N PHE A 249 11.66 -20.29 -0.95
CA PHE A 249 12.39 -21.56 -1.03
C PHE A 249 13.05 -21.83 -2.39
N SER A 250 12.77 -21.02 -3.41
CA SER A 250 13.50 -21.01 -4.69
C SER A 250 14.95 -20.59 -4.47
N MET A 251 15.81 -21.59 -4.29
CA MET A 251 17.27 -21.39 -4.24
C MET A 251 17.77 -20.88 -5.60
N PRO A 252 18.68 -19.90 -5.65
CA PRO A 252 19.24 -19.43 -6.92
C PRO A 252 19.98 -20.58 -7.63
N GLU A 253 19.63 -20.79 -8.90
CA GLU A 253 20.24 -21.79 -9.78
C GLU A 253 21.74 -21.51 -9.95
N GLY A 254 22.57 -22.17 -9.15
CA GLY A 254 24.02 -21.97 -9.16
C GLY A 254 24.77 -22.47 -7.92
N SER A 255 24.11 -22.59 -6.77
CA SER A 255 24.73 -23.12 -5.54
C SER A 255 24.57 -24.65 -5.40
N SER A 256 25.27 -25.41 -6.23
CA SER A 256 25.25 -26.88 -6.28
C SER A 256 26.03 -27.57 -5.15
N SER A 257 25.88 -27.09 -3.90
CA SER A 257 26.40 -27.76 -2.70
C SER A 257 25.32 -28.62 -2.06
N ALA A 258 25.39 -29.95 -2.26
CA ALA A 258 24.34 -30.91 -1.90
C ALA A 258 24.16 -31.19 -0.39
N ALA A 259 24.62 -30.30 0.49
CA ALA A 259 24.43 -30.42 1.94
C ALA A 259 23.04 -29.89 2.34
N ARG A 260 22.02 -30.77 2.28
CA ARG A 260 20.65 -30.49 2.79
C ARG A 260 20.65 -30.25 4.32
N SER A 261 20.98 -29.04 4.75
CA SER A 261 20.73 -28.57 6.12
C SER A 261 19.22 -28.35 6.32
N LYS A 262 18.58 -29.26 7.05
CA LYS A 262 17.21 -29.02 7.55
C LYS A 262 17.20 -27.78 8.44
N GLY A 263 16.44 -26.74 8.06
CA GLY A 263 15.99 -25.69 8.98
C GLY A 263 16.64 -24.31 8.86
N ALA A 264 17.54 -24.07 7.91
CA ALA A 264 17.95 -22.69 7.60
C ALA A 264 16.80 -22.00 6.84
N LYS A 265 16.14 -21.01 7.48
CA LYS A 265 15.25 -20.07 6.78
C LYS A 265 16.06 -19.35 5.71
N SER A 266 15.46 -19.05 4.56
CA SER A 266 16.14 -18.26 3.54
C SER A 266 16.41 -16.84 4.04
N ASP A 267 17.43 -16.18 3.49
CA ASP A 267 17.75 -14.78 3.79
C ASP A 267 16.52 -13.87 3.58
N PHE A 268 15.69 -14.18 2.57
CA PHE A 268 14.42 -13.49 2.30
C PHE A 268 13.39 -13.69 3.40
N GLU A 269 13.14 -14.93 3.84
CA GLU A 269 12.18 -15.18 4.92
C GLU A 269 12.63 -14.51 6.22
N ARG A 270 13.94 -14.53 6.52
CA ARG A 270 14.50 -13.83 7.69
C ARG A 270 14.23 -12.33 7.59
N PHE A 271 14.66 -11.68 6.50
CA PHE A 271 14.43 -10.25 6.26
C PHE A 271 12.94 -9.88 6.33
N ALA A 272 12.08 -10.58 5.60
CA ALA A 272 10.66 -10.23 5.51
C ALA A 272 9.91 -10.43 6.84
N ARG A 273 10.40 -11.31 7.72
CA ARG A 273 9.86 -11.47 9.08
C ARG A 273 10.41 -10.44 10.08
N SER A 274 11.65 -9.98 9.91
CA SER A 274 12.24 -8.93 10.75
C SER A 274 11.81 -7.51 10.34
N ALA A 275 11.45 -7.31 9.08
CA ALA A 275 11.01 -6.02 8.57
C ALA A 275 9.53 -5.78 8.87
N THR A 276 9.19 -4.62 9.45
CA THR A 276 7.80 -4.18 9.70
C THR A 276 7.43 -2.92 8.91
N ILE A 277 6.15 -2.77 8.58
CA ILE A 277 5.54 -1.65 7.84
C ILE A 277 4.28 -1.12 8.54
N THR A 278 3.95 0.16 8.35
CA THR A 278 2.85 0.84 9.07
C THR A 278 1.84 1.55 8.18
N PHE A 279 2.08 1.67 6.88
CA PHE A 279 1.37 2.67 6.07
C PHE A 279 -0.15 2.47 5.98
N THR A 280 -0.89 3.58 5.97
CA THR A 280 -2.35 3.63 5.79
C THR A 280 -2.78 4.39 4.54
N HIS A 281 -1.88 5.21 4.00
CA HIS A 281 -2.09 6.09 2.86
C HIS A 281 -0.80 6.40 2.10
N PHE A 282 -0.92 7.13 0.99
CA PHE A 282 0.22 7.62 0.20
C PHE A 282 0.31 9.15 0.15
N ALA A 283 1.54 9.69 0.22
CA ALA A 283 1.85 11.11 -0.03
C ALA A 283 2.75 11.26 -1.27
N GLN A 284 2.51 12.30 -2.06
CA GLN A 284 3.33 12.60 -3.23
C GLN A 284 4.57 13.39 -2.83
N LEU A 285 5.71 13.08 -3.43
CA LEU A 285 6.86 13.98 -3.33
C LEU A 285 6.63 15.25 -4.15
N PRO A 286 6.98 16.44 -3.62
CA PRO A 286 6.92 17.68 -4.39
C PRO A 286 8.03 17.77 -5.46
N ASN A 287 9.10 17.00 -5.32
CA ASN A 287 10.27 17.01 -6.20
C ASN A 287 10.88 15.61 -6.31
N ASN A 288 11.58 15.33 -7.41
CA ASN A 288 12.34 14.08 -7.57
C ASN A 288 13.45 13.98 -6.51
N ILE A 289 13.60 12.82 -5.88
CA ILE A 289 14.67 12.55 -4.91
C ILE A 289 15.57 11.40 -5.34
N ARG A 290 16.88 11.57 -5.16
CA ARG A 290 17.92 10.55 -5.38
C ARG A 290 18.55 10.05 -4.08
N THR A 291 18.20 10.67 -2.96
CA THR A 291 18.73 10.41 -1.62
C THR A 291 17.61 10.52 -0.60
N VAL A 292 17.63 9.64 0.41
CA VAL A 292 16.72 9.70 1.56
C VAL A 292 17.53 9.51 2.84
N SER A 293 17.24 10.25 3.90
CA SER A 293 17.87 10.03 5.20
C SER A 293 17.13 8.97 6.02
N LYS A 294 17.84 8.28 6.92
CA LYS A 294 17.21 7.36 7.88
C LYS A 294 16.15 8.07 8.76
N ARG A 295 16.33 9.37 9.05
CA ARG A 295 15.35 10.19 9.77
C ARG A 295 14.06 10.37 8.98
N GLN A 296 14.14 10.74 7.70
CA GLN A 296 12.95 10.87 6.84
C GLN A 296 12.16 9.56 6.75
N LEU A 297 12.85 8.41 6.64
CA LEU A 297 12.20 7.10 6.70
C LEU A 297 11.48 6.89 8.05
N SER A 298 12.07 7.32 9.17
CA SER A 298 11.45 7.22 10.50
C SER A 298 10.24 8.14 10.68
N GLU A 299 10.29 9.35 10.10
CA GLU A 299 9.19 10.33 10.11
C GLU A 299 8.01 9.77 9.31
N TRP A 300 8.24 9.33 8.07
CA TRP A 300 7.22 8.71 7.22
C TRP A 300 6.62 7.42 7.82
N PHE A 301 7.44 6.60 8.49
CA PHE A 301 6.97 5.41 9.20
C PHE A 301 6.04 5.77 10.37
N ALA A 302 6.38 6.80 11.14
CA ALA A 302 5.59 7.28 12.27
C ALA A 302 4.29 7.98 11.83
N GLU A 303 4.30 8.62 10.66
CA GLU A 303 3.12 9.22 10.02
C GLU A 303 2.21 8.19 9.33
N HIS A 304 2.59 6.91 9.31
CA HIS A 304 1.90 5.84 8.58
C HIS A 304 1.75 6.16 7.08
N VAL A 305 2.76 6.77 6.45
CA VAL A 305 2.71 7.19 5.04
C VAL A 305 3.68 6.38 4.17
N ALA A 306 3.17 5.92 3.03
CA ALA A 306 3.99 5.48 1.91
C ALA A 306 4.19 6.64 0.93
N ILE A 307 5.36 6.73 0.34
CA ILE A 307 5.70 7.80 -0.59
C ILE A 307 5.47 7.33 -2.02
N PHE A 308 4.93 8.20 -2.88
CA PHE A 308 4.98 8.02 -4.33
C PHE A 308 5.75 9.16 -5.01
N GLY A 309 6.42 8.82 -6.10
CA GLY A 309 7.35 9.69 -6.82
C GLY A 309 6.71 10.98 -7.32
N ALA A 310 7.53 12.02 -7.46
CA ALA A 310 7.14 13.21 -8.19
C ALA A 310 7.06 12.90 -9.70
N ALA A 311 6.38 13.76 -10.46
CA ALA A 311 6.29 13.62 -11.90
C ALA A 311 7.71 13.57 -12.54
N GLY A 312 8.02 12.46 -13.22
CA GLY A 312 9.33 12.23 -13.83
C GLY A 312 10.39 11.59 -12.92
N GLN A 313 10.05 11.08 -11.73
CA GLN A 313 10.97 10.31 -10.88
C GLN A 313 11.50 9.09 -11.66
N GLU A 314 12.76 9.06 -12.08
CA GLU A 314 13.18 8.15 -13.18
C GLU A 314 13.19 6.66 -12.84
N SER A 315 13.53 6.30 -11.59
CA SER A 315 14.02 4.97 -11.24
C SER A 315 13.13 4.12 -10.34
N TRP A 316 12.10 4.71 -9.72
CA TRP A 316 11.13 4.06 -8.83
C TRP A 316 9.89 4.92 -8.73
N ASP A 317 8.74 4.29 -8.44
CA ASP A 317 7.44 4.98 -8.43
C ASP A 317 6.83 5.04 -7.01
N LEU A 318 7.05 4.02 -6.15
CA LEU A 318 6.65 4.04 -4.73
C LEU A 318 7.81 3.69 -3.78
N LEU A 319 7.75 4.19 -2.54
CA LEU A 319 8.64 3.85 -1.43
C LEU A 319 7.83 3.69 -0.15
N ILE A 320 7.94 2.54 0.51
CA ILE A 320 7.29 2.24 1.80
C ILE A 320 8.41 2.14 2.86
N PRO A 321 8.43 3.00 3.89
CA PRO A 321 9.39 2.87 4.99
C PRO A 321 9.21 1.53 5.71
N VAL A 322 10.32 0.87 6.07
CA VAL A 322 10.29 -0.33 6.92
C VAL A 322 11.21 -0.17 8.13
N TYR A 323 10.85 -0.77 9.26
CA TYR A 323 11.71 -0.85 10.43
C TYR A 323 12.21 -2.30 10.59
N LEU A 324 13.52 -2.50 10.78
CA LEU A 324 14.14 -3.82 10.86
C LEU A 324 14.40 -4.23 12.31
N ASP A 325 13.60 -5.13 12.87
CA ASP A 325 13.82 -5.67 14.21
C ASP A 325 13.40 -7.14 14.34
N GLU A 326 14.36 -8.03 14.59
CA GLU A 326 14.08 -9.46 14.85
C GLU A 326 13.38 -9.66 16.21
N ASP A 327 13.60 -8.73 17.16
CA ASP A 327 13.04 -8.74 18.52
C ASP A 327 11.81 -7.82 18.67
N TRP A 328 11.10 -7.52 17.58
CA TRP A 328 9.91 -6.65 17.59
C TRP A 328 8.87 -7.14 18.61
N ASN A 329 8.63 -6.33 19.66
CA ASN A 329 7.73 -6.66 20.77
C ASN A 329 6.53 -5.71 20.85
N GLY A 330 6.08 -5.23 19.68
CA GLY A 330 4.93 -4.34 19.57
C GLY A 330 5.20 -2.98 20.23
N PRO A 331 4.23 -2.42 20.98
CA PRO A 331 4.37 -1.11 21.59
C PRO A 331 5.53 -0.94 22.59
N SER A 332 6.18 -2.01 23.03
CA SER A 332 7.36 -1.91 23.90
C SER A 332 8.67 -1.66 23.15
N THR A 333 8.65 -1.67 21.82
CA THR A 333 9.88 -1.59 21.00
C THR A 333 10.47 -0.18 21.05
N ILE A 334 11.79 -0.07 21.24
CA ILE A 334 12.51 1.21 21.16
C ILE A 334 13.01 1.37 19.73
N ILE A 335 12.57 2.43 19.04
CA ILE A 335 13.04 2.73 17.68
C ILE A 335 14.48 3.23 17.67
N ASP A 336 15.35 2.48 16.99
CA ASP A 336 16.64 2.97 16.53
C ASP A 336 16.52 3.51 15.09
N ILE A 337 16.86 4.78 14.86
CA ILE A 337 16.86 5.38 13.53
C ILE A 337 17.76 4.59 12.56
N ALA A 338 18.86 3.99 13.03
CA ALA A 338 19.77 3.23 12.19
C ALA A 338 19.12 1.98 11.57
N LYS A 339 18.09 1.41 12.20
CA LYS A 339 17.36 0.20 11.75
C LYS A 339 16.35 0.45 10.62
N PHE A 340 16.04 1.70 10.24
CA PHE A 340 15.10 1.95 9.14
C PHE A 340 15.66 1.55 7.78
N SER A 341 14.83 0.93 6.96
CA SER A 341 15.06 0.66 5.54
C SER A 341 13.78 0.99 4.77
N PHE A 342 13.60 0.42 3.58
CA PHE A 342 12.42 0.63 2.76
C PHE A 342 12.09 -0.58 1.89
N VAL A 343 10.83 -0.65 1.44
CA VAL A 343 10.45 -1.32 0.20
C VAL A 343 10.43 -0.26 -0.89
N VAL A 344 11.16 -0.45 -1.98
CA VAL A 344 11.03 0.37 -3.19
C VAL A 344 10.21 -0.41 -4.22
N ILE A 345 9.35 0.30 -4.95
CA ILE A 345 8.47 -0.32 -5.94
C ILE A 345 8.57 0.47 -7.25
N GLN A 346 8.67 -0.25 -8.37
CA GLN A 346 8.52 0.32 -9.70
C GLN A 346 7.36 -0.37 -10.41
N VAL A 347 6.44 0.42 -10.95
CA VAL A 347 5.22 -0.05 -11.63
C VAL A 347 5.39 0.23 -13.12
N LYS A 348 5.56 -0.84 -13.91
CA LYS A 348 5.88 -0.71 -15.32
C LYS A 348 4.65 -0.36 -16.17
N ASN A 349 4.32 0.93 -16.21
CA ASN A 349 3.35 1.51 -17.15
C ASN A 349 3.94 2.68 -17.97
N ARG A 350 5.25 2.93 -17.86
CA ARG A 350 5.92 3.93 -18.69
C ARG A 350 5.87 3.53 -20.15
N SER A 351 5.07 4.26 -20.92
CA SER A 351 5.15 4.30 -22.37
C SER A 351 6.61 4.50 -22.79
N THR A 352 7.13 3.51 -23.53
CA THR A 352 8.40 3.51 -24.30
C THR A 352 9.73 3.86 -23.60
N LEU A 353 9.76 4.44 -22.41
CA LEU A 353 10.97 5.01 -21.80
C LEU A 353 11.83 4.04 -20.99
N VAL A 354 11.32 2.86 -20.62
CA VAL A 354 12.13 1.80 -19.98
C VAL A 354 12.40 0.71 -21.03
N PRO A 355 13.64 0.57 -21.55
CA PRO A 355 13.98 -0.45 -22.53
C PRO A 355 13.55 -1.86 -22.12
N LEU A 356 13.08 -2.65 -23.09
CA LEU A 356 12.77 -4.07 -22.90
C LEU A 356 14.01 -4.81 -22.37
N GLY A 357 13.97 -5.22 -21.11
CA GLY A 357 15.07 -5.89 -20.41
C GLY A 357 15.65 -5.11 -19.23
N GLN A 358 15.40 -3.80 -19.12
CA GLN A 358 15.79 -3.02 -17.95
C GLN A 358 14.75 -3.21 -16.83
N ILE A 359 15.01 -4.18 -15.96
CA ILE A 359 14.18 -4.55 -14.80
C ILE A 359 14.77 -3.96 -13.49
N GLY A 360 16.00 -3.46 -13.54
CA GLY A 360 16.71 -2.91 -12.38
C GLY A 360 16.15 -1.57 -11.92
N ILE A 361 15.55 -1.57 -10.73
CA ILE A 361 15.18 -0.40 -9.95
C ILE A 361 16.46 0.24 -9.38
N ASP A 362 16.68 1.54 -9.60
CA ASP A 362 17.76 2.29 -8.92
C ASP A 362 17.18 3.02 -7.69
N PRO A 363 17.30 2.45 -6.47
CA PRO A 363 16.65 2.99 -5.28
C PRO A 363 17.28 4.33 -4.87
N PRO A 364 16.56 5.15 -4.08
CA PRO A 364 17.16 6.35 -3.50
C PRO A 364 18.30 5.93 -2.54
N LYS A 365 19.44 6.61 -2.65
CA LYS A 365 20.61 6.33 -1.79
C LYS A 365 20.28 6.70 -0.34
N VAL A 366 20.37 5.75 0.57
CA VAL A 366 20.18 6.05 2.00
C VAL A 366 21.41 6.72 2.56
N VAL A 367 21.22 7.92 3.10
CA VAL A 367 22.26 8.69 3.78
C VAL A 367 22.10 8.47 5.29
N ALA A 368 23.16 7.99 5.94
CA ALA A 368 23.24 7.97 7.39
C ALA A 368 23.34 9.42 7.91
N GLU A 369 22.73 9.71 9.07
CA GLU A 369 22.85 11.04 9.65
C GLU A 369 24.33 11.41 9.85
N PRO A 370 24.73 12.67 9.60
CA PRO A 370 26.01 13.14 10.10
C PRO A 370 25.96 13.03 11.63
N SER A 371 26.78 12.14 12.20
CA SER A 371 26.95 12.07 13.64
C SER A 371 27.43 13.45 14.11
N ASP A 372 26.62 14.22 14.83
CA ASP A 372 27.04 15.51 15.36
C ASP A 372 28.24 15.32 16.29
N ARG A 373 29.44 15.65 15.80
CA ARG A 373 30.72 15.43 16.49
C ARG A 373 30.98 16.51 17.56
N SER A 374 29.95 16.90 18.29
CA SER A 374 29.96 18.01 19.25
C SER A 374 30.28 17.59 20.70
N SER A 375 30.69 16.34 20.95
CA SER A 375 31.21 15.90 22.24
C SER A 375 32.75 15.78 22.22
N HIS A 376 33.42 16.72 22.91
CA HIS A 376 34.84 16.67 23.18
C HIS A 376 35.22 15.46 24.06
N GLY A 377 36.27 14.73 23.68
CA GLY A 377 37.17 14.10 24.65
C GLY A 377 36.81 12.70 25.18
N ALA A 378 36.72 11.68 24.32
CA ALA A 378 36.88 10.28 24.75
C ALA A 378 37.54 9.42 23.66
N ALA A 379 38.87 9.31 23.69
CA ALA A 379 39.61 8.43 22.79
C ALA A 379 39.53 6.97 23.27
N GLY A 380 38.87 6.08 22.51
CA GLY A 380 38.92 4.64 22.79
C GLY A 380 37.86 3.75 22.14
N ALA A 381 36.69 4.29 21.77
CA ALA A 381 35.62 3.49 21.18
C ALA A 381 35.97 3.04 19.75
N LYS A 382 36.30 1.76 19.57
CA LYS A 382 36.35 1.12 18.24
C LYS A 382 34.97 1.22 17.61
N GLY A 383 34.82 2.05 16.57
CA GLY A 383 33.53 2.23 15.89
C GLY A 383 32.99 0.90 15.36
N LYS A 384 31.84 0.46 15.88
CA LYS A 384 31.09 -0.68 15.36
C LYS A 384 30.82 -0.40 13.88
N ALA A 385 31.23 -1.30 12.99
CA ALA A 385 31.04 -1.10 11.57
C ALA A 385 29.54 -0.95 11.28
N SER A 386 29.15 0.12 10.56
CA SER A 386 27.76 0.32 10.14
C SER A 386 27.26 -0.93 9.44
N GLU A 387 26.15 -1.47 9.93
CA GLU A 387 25.48 -2.64 9.36
C GLU A 387 25.07 -2.33 7.89
N PRO A 388 25.08 -3.35 7.02
CA PRO A 388 24.72 -3.17 5.62
C PRO A 388 23.24 -2.77 5.48
N LEU A 389 22.93 -1.98 4.45
CA LEU A 389 21.55 -1.64 4.11
C LEU A 389 20.89 -2.85 3.44
N GLU A 390 19.98 -3.53 4.15
CA GLU A 390 19.13 -4.60 3.63
C GLU A 390 17.76 -4.02 3.26
N TYR A 391 17.29 -4.16 2.01
CA TYR A 391 16.04 -3.58 1.52
C TYR A 391 15.30 -4.49 0.53
N LEU A 392 14.00 -4.24 0.32
CA LEU A 392 13.18 -4.96 -0.66
C LEU A 392 12.89 -4.07 -1.87
N SER A 393 12.92 -4.67 -3.05
CA SER A 393 12.68 -4.05 -4.34
C SER A 393 11.60 -4.84 -5.05
N ILE A 394 10.47 -4.23 -5.40
CA ILE A 394 9.36 -4.90 -6.08
C ILE A 394 9.10 -4.27 -7.45
N PHE A 395 9.20 -5.07 -8.50
CA PHE A 395 8.95 -4.64 -9.87
C PHE A 395 7.64 -5.24 -10.38
N MET A 396 6.66 -4.39 -10.68
CA MET A 396 5.28 -4.78 -11.01
C MET A 396 4.99 -4.56 -12.49
N GLN A 397 4.51 -5.60 -13.19
CA GLN A 397 3.98 -5.53 -14.55
C GLN A 397 2.51 -5.99 -14.57
N LEU A 398 1.57 -5.10 -14.26
CA LEU A 398 0.16 -5.48 -14.03
C LEU A 398 -0.55 -5.95 -15.31
N LYS A 399 -0.25 -5.32 -16.45
CA LYS A 399 -0.86 -5.62 -17.76
C LYS A 399 -0.21 -6.79 -18.53
N ALA A 400 0.92 -7.33 -18.06
CA ALA A 400 1.70 -8.30 -18.82
C ALA A 400 1.26 -9.75 -18.54
N VAL A 401 1.10 -10.57 -19.59
CA VAL A 401 0.90 -12.02 -19.43
C VAL A 401 2.25 -12.70 -19.18
N PRO A 402 2.39 -13.60 -18.18
CA PRO A 402 3.60 -14.40 -18.01
C PRO A 402 3.85 -15.30 -19.24
N ARG A 403 5.03 -15.16 -19.85
CA ARG A 403 5.44 -16.05 -20.95
C ARG A 403 5.43 -17.50 -20.48
N ARG A 404 4.88 -18.42 -21.28
CA ARG A 404 4.82 -19.87 -20.98
C ARG A 404 6.14 -20.38 -20.40
N GLY A 405 6.09 -20.96 -19.20
CA GLY A 405 7.25 -21.50 -18.50
C GLY A 405 8.07 -20.50 -17.68
N ARG A 406 7.66 -19.23 -17.58
CA ARG A 406 8.16 -18.29 -16.57
C ARG A 406 7.21 -18.21 -15.39
N GLU A 407 7.77 -18.10 -14.20
CA GLU A 407 7.01 -17.83 -12.98
C GLU A 407 6.42 -16.41 -13.02
N ALA A 408 5.17 -16.27 -12.58
CA ALA A 408 4.51 -14.97 -12.45
C ALA A 408 5.13 -14.12 -11.34
N VAL A 409 5.75 -14.75 -10.35
CA VAL A 409 6.54 -14.10 -9.31
C VAL A 409 7.90 -14.78 -9.24
N SER A 410 8.98 -14.01 -9.37
CA SER A 410 10.35 -14.49 -9.26
C SER A 410 11.17 -13.64 -8.29
N TYR A 411 12.18 -14.24 -7.67
CA TYR A 411 13.03 -13.60 -6.67
C TYR A 411 14.51 -13.77 -6.97
N SER A 412 15.27 -12.73 -6.68
CA SER A 412 16.73 -12.76 -6.64
C SER A 412 17.27 -11.93 -5.47
N CYS A 413 18.51 -12.17 -5.09
CA CYS A 413 19.18 -11.39 -4.05
C CYS A 413 20.54 -10.94 -4.55
N HIS A 414 20.83 -9.65 -4.40
CA HIS A 414 22.07 -9.04 -4.87
C HIS A 414 22.81 -8.34 -3.73
N HIS A 415 24.09 -8.68 -3.57
CA HIS A 415 24.99 -8.02 -2.62
C HIS A 415 25.91 -7.07 -3.38
N ARG A 416 25.74 -5.76 -3.16
CA ARG A 416 26.55 -4.72 -3.79
C ARG A 416 27.24 -3.87 -2.72
N GLY A 417 28.46 -4.25 -2.36
CA GLY A 417 29.24 -3.57 -1.32
C GLY A 417 28.61 -3.70 0.06
N LYS A 418 28.12 -2.59 0.62
CA LYS A 418 27.40 -2.54 1.92
C LYS A 418 25.88 -2.59 1.77
N THR A 419 25.38 -2.99 0.61
CA THR A 419 23.94 -3.04 0.34
C THR A 419 23.54 -4.44 -0.08
N ARG A 420 22.42 -4.91 0.46
CA ARG A 420 21.79 -6.18 0.12
C ARG A 420 20.36 -5.89 -0.37
N ALA A 421 20.10 -6.21 -1.63
CA ALA A 421 18.79 -6.05 -2.25
C ALA A 421 18.09 -7.40 -2.31
N HIS A 422 16.86 -7.47 -1.80
CA HIS A 422 15.91 -8.51 -2.14
C HIS A 422 15.11 -8.00 -3.33
N GLU A 423 15.21 -8.64 -4.49
CA GLU A 423 14.50 -8.23 -5.70
C GLU A 423 13.38 -9.21 -6.01
N LEU A 424 12.16 -8.68 -6.12
CA LEU A 424 10.95 -9.43 -6.41
C LEU A 424 10.32 -8.88 -7.69
N GLN A 425 10.17 -9.72 -8.71
CA GLN A 425 9.46 -9.36 -9.94
C GLN A 425 8.09 -10.03 -9.93
N THR A 426 7.03 -9.25 -10.18
CA THR A 426 5.63 -9.71 -10.26
C THR A 426 5.04 -9.35 -11.63
N ILE A 427 4.50 -10.34 -12.34
CA ILE A 427 4.01 -10.25 -13.72
C ILE A 427 2.56 -10.74 -13.76
N GLY A 428 1.67 -9.94 -14.34
CA GLY A 428 0.27 -10.26 -14.53
C GLY A 428 -0.57 -9.99 -13.29
N ILE A 429 -1.66 -9.22 -13.45
CA ILE A 429 -2.59 -8.95 -12.35
C ILE A 429 -3.32 -10.22 -11.89
N GLU A 430 -3.65 -11.12 -12.81
CA GLU A 430 -4.32 -12.39 -12.49
C GLU A 430 -3.36 -13.46 -11.95
N ASP A 431 -2.12 -13.49 -12.43
CA ASP A 431 -1.15 -14.52 -12.04
C ASP A 431 -0.40 -14.19 -10.75
N ALA A 432 0.07 -12.95 -10.58
CA ALA A 432 0.79 -12.53 -9.37
C ALA A 432 -0.13 -12.02 -8.24
N PHE A 433 -1.28 -11.42 -8.57
CA PHE A 433 -2.20 -10.81 -7.59
C PHE A 433 -3.60 -11.44 -7.57
N GLY A 434 -3.86 -12.47 -8.40
CA GLY A 434 -5.17 -13.11 -8.47
C GLY A 434 -5.62 -13.78 -7.17
N GLU A 435 -4.70 -14.23 -6.31
CA GLU A 435 -5.07 -14.75 -4.98
C GLU A 435 -5.62 -13.64 -4.06
N LEU A 436 -5.03 -12.44 -4.10
CA LEU A 436 -5.57 -11.26 -3.39
C LEU A 436 -6.97 -10.89 -3.93
N LEU A 437 -7.15 -10.91 -5.24
CA LEU A 437 -8.42 -10.55 -5.88
C LEU A 437 -9.51 -11.62 -5.66
N ARG A 438 -9.22 -12.92 -5.81
CA ARG A 438 -10.17 -14.01 -5.52
C ARG A 438 -10.61 -14.02 -4.05
N ARG A 439 -9.73 -13.65 -3.11
CA ARG A 439 -10.06 -13.51 -1.68
C ARG A 439 -11.14 -12.47 -1.39
N LEU A 440 -11.46 -11.59 -2.33
CA LEU A 440 -12.54 -10.60 -2.21
C LEU A 440 -13.95 -11.22 -2.30
N GLY A 441 -14.06 -12.46 -2.82
CA GLY A 441 -15.27 -13.27 -2.74
C GLY A 441 -16.06 -13.45 -4.03
N ASP A 442 -15.57 -12.93 -5.16
CA ASP A 442 -16.06 -13.26 -6.50
C ASP A 442 -14.96 -13.07 -7.56
N ASP A 443 -15.07 -13.79 -8.68
CA ASP A 443 -14.12 -13.68 -9.81
C ASP A 443 -14.23 -12.31 -10.53
N GLY A 444 -15.37 -11.63 -10.37
CA GLY A 444 -15.62 -10.30 -10.95
C GLY A 444 -14.59 -9.24 -10.50
N ALA A 445 -14.00 -9.38 -9.32
CA ALA A 445 -12.94 -8.49 -8.85
C ALA A 445 -11.68 -8.49 -9.75
N ILE A 446 -11.39 -9.59 -10.46
CA ILE A 446 -10.30 -9.65 -11.45
C ILE A 446 -10.68 -8.86 -12.70
N ASP A 447 -11.91 -9.06 -13.20
CA ASP A 447 -12.42 -8.35 -14.37
C ASP A 447 -12.55 -6.85 -14.11
N ASP A 448 -13.01 -6.46 -12.93
CA ASP A 448 -13.03 -5.07 -12.45
C ASP A 448 -11.63 -4.46 -12.48
N ALA A 449 -10.63 -5.16 -11.95
CA ALA A 449 -9.25 -4.70 -11.94
C ALA A 449 -8.65 -4.55 -13.35
N TYR A 450 -8.97 -5.44 -14.30
CA TYR A 450 -8.59 -5.26 -15.70
C TYR A 450 -9.22 -4.00 -16.33
N VAL A 451 -10.48 -3.70 -16.01
CA VAL A 451 -11.15 -2.45 -16.44
C VAL A 451 -10.47 -1.22 -15.81
N LEU A 452 -10.04 -1.30 -14.55
CA LEU A 452 -9.28 -0.21 -13.90
C LEU A 452 -7.89 0.00 -14.52
N LEU A 453 -7.26 -1.04 -15.08
CA LEU A 453 -6.05 -0.93 -15.87
C LEU A 453 -6.29 -0.35 -17.29
N GLY A 454 -7.54 -0.04 -17.67
CA GLY A 454 -7.88 0.39 -19.03
C GLY A 454 -7.72 -0.72 -20.07
N THR A 455 -7.81 -1.98 -19.63
CA THR A 455 -7.68 -3.18 -20.48
C THR A 455 -8.96 -4.00 -20.45
N ASN A 456 -9.04 -5.03 -21.30
CA ASN A 456 -10.08 -6.04 -21.21
C ASN A 456 -9.40 -7.41 -21.16
N ARG A 457 -9.76 -8.23 -20.16
CA ARG A 457 -9.23 -9.58 -19.97
C ARG A 457 -9.30 -10.43 -21.24
N SER A 458 -10.39 -10.30 -22.00
CA SER A 458 -10.55 -10.99 -23.29
C SER A 458 -9.54 -10.55 -24.36
N ARG A 459 -9.13 -9.26 -24.40
CA ARG A 459 -8.15 -8.76 -25.39
C ARG A 459 -6.74 -9.31 -25.15
N LEU A 460 -6.32 -9.41 -23.89
CA LEU A 460 -5.00 -9.95 -23.53
C LEU A 460 -4.82 -11.41 -23.99
N VAL A 461 -5.89 -12.21 -23.98
CA VAL A 461 -5.88 -13.59 -24.50
C VAL A 461 -5.66 -13.62 -26.02
N PHE A 462 -6.16 -12.63 -26.77
CA PHE A 462 -5.96 -12.56 -28.22
C PHE A 462 -4.56 -12.05 -28.62
N GLU A 463 -4.00 -11.06 -27.92
CA GLU A 463 -2.66 -10.52 -28.22
C GLU A 463 -1.57 -11.61 -28.11
N ASP A 464 -1.64 -12.48 -27.09
CA ASP A 464 -0.71 -13.60 -26.89
C ASP A 464 -0.85 -14.70 -27.97
N THR A 465 -1.97 -14.73 -28.71
CA THR A 465 -2.14 -15.59 -29.90
C THR A 465 -1.68 -14.94 -31.21
N HIS A 466 -1.81 -13.62 -31.34
CA HIS A 466 -1.52 -12.88 -32.58
C HIS A 466 -0.10 -12.32 -32.69
N HIS A 467 0.68 -12.18 -31.60
CA HIS A 467 2.13 -11.92 -31.67
C HIS A 467 2.97 -13.06 -32.30
N ARG A 468 2.31 -13.95 -33.04
CA ARG A 468 2.90 -15.00 -33.88
C ARG A 468 2.89 -14.65 -35.38
N GLU A 469 2.09 -13.67 -35.81
CA GLU A 469 1.95 -13.25 -37.21
C GLU A 469 1.84 -11.72 -37.33
N GLU A 470 2.80 -11.13 -38.07
CA GLU A 470 2.84 -9.78 -38.66
C GLU A 470 3.06 -8.53 -37.77
N ASP A 471 4.19 -7.85 -38.04
CA ASP A 471 4.42 -6.45 -37.70
C ASP A 471 3.49 -5.54 -38.53
N SER A 472 2.50 -4.89 -37.90
CA SER A 472 1.86 -3.70 -38.48
C SER A 472 1.41 -2.69 -37.41
N ASP A 473 2.13 -1.56 -37.35
CA ASP A 473 1.92 -0.49 -36.37
C ASP A 473 0.68 0.37 -36.67
N ILE A 474 -0.37 0.24 -35.85
CA ILE A 474 -1.33 1.34 -35.58
C ILE A 474 -1.68 1.35 -34.08
N ASP A 475 -1.05 2.24 -33.30
CA ASP A 475 -1.31 2.40 -31.86
C ASP A 475 -2.56 3.28 -31.59
N PRO A 476 -3.62 2.76 -30.93
CA PRO A 476 -4.81 3.54 -30.57
C PRO A 476 -4.59 4.61 -29.48
N ARG A 477 -3.40 4.71 -28.86
CA ARG A 477 -3.12 5.64 -27.73
C ARG A 477 -2.88 7.10 -28.13
N VAL A 478 -2.82 7.42 -29.43
CA VAL A 478 -2.54 8.78 -29.93
C VAL A 478 -3.59 9.83 -29.50
N ALA A 479 -4.79 9.40 -29.09
CA ALA A 479 -5.86 10.29 -28.63
C ALA A 479 -5.63 10.94 -27.26
N TYR A 480 -4.95 10.28 -26.31
CA TYR A 480 -4.80 10.79 -24.94
C TYR A 480 -3.45 11.48 -24.66
N GLY A 481 -2.41 11.19 -25.45
CA GLY A 481 -1.05 11.71 -25.20
C GLY A 481 -0.78 13.17 -25.60
N ARG A 482 -1.76 13.91 -26.16
CA ARG A 482 -1.54 15.28 -26.67
C ARG A 482 -1.73 16.42 -25.66
N ALA A 483 -2.36 16.17 -24.51
CA ALA A 483 -2.69 17.21 -23.53
C ALA A 483 -1.52 17.74 -22.67
N HIS A 484 -0.35 17.08 -22.70
CA HIS A 484 0.77 17.40 -21.78
C HIS A 484 2.10 17.73 -22.45
N LYS A 485 2.11 18.09 -23.73
CA LYS A 485 3.29 18.78 -24.31
C LYS A 485 3.23 20.26 -23.97
N ARG A 486 4.17 20.72 -23.13
CA ARG A 486 4.47 22.15 -23.01
C ARG A 486 4.85 22.71 -24.39
N PRO A 487 4.43 23.93 -24.73
CA PRO A 487 4.97 24.61 -25.90
C PRO A 487 6.42 25.02 -25.60
N ASP A 488 7.38 24.34 -26.25
CA ASP A 488 8.77 24.78 -26.24
C ASP A 488 8.92 26.13 -26.97
N GLU A 489 9.93 26.89 -26.56
CA GLU A 489 10.15 28.29 -26.91
C GLU A 489 10.27 28.51 -28.43
N ALA A 490 9.49 29.44 -28.98
CA ALA A 490 9.68 29.90 -30.35
C ALA A 490 10.89 30.85 -30.43
N PRO A 491 11.83 30.65 -31.38
CA PRO A 491 12.93 31.58 -31.58
C PRO A 491 12.44 32.93 -32.14
N ALA A 492 13.12 34.00 -31.72
CA ALA A 492 12.86 35.38 -32.14
C ALA A 492 13.47 35.72 -33.51
#